data_AF-A0A7C8HN70-F1
#
_entry.id   AF-A0A7C8HN70-F1
#
_cell.length_a   1.000
_cell.length_b   1.000
_cell.length_c   1.000
_cell.angle_alpha   90.00
_cell.angle_beta   90.00
_cell.angle_gamma   90.00
#
_symmetry.space_group_name_H-M   'P 1'
#
loop_
_entity.id
_entity.type
_entity.pdbx_description
1 polymer ?
#
loop_
_entity_poly.entity_id
_entity_poly.type
_entity_poly.pdbx_seq_one_letter_code
_entity_poly.pdbx_strand_id
1 'polypeptide(L)'
;MRQIGRQLVVDSNALRSGSLRDFLARSRANVAVLTDYAAMEAYKGDPLVGISNSMEILGEFPAQVLVLKGTTAVCGLSGRAAGLRRRMIDGKQSTGFGEFLRDIFKAREGDQRYVKSIERLGEDARAQMEELRLIASGLGAKVDELMKAYSDEERRVLRLDAPLTQAMLSKFAASVRHTAGVFYETHPSRPKWPSIEEFANTFLFRAALCSHLMALRWAAVGGVAQKRPDRVRNDMVDVVFATYATFFDGILTEDKMLSELHAKALVVLRAIARQPR
;
A
#
# COMPACT_ATOMS: atom_id res chain seq x y z
N MET A 1 -22.65 10.52 -22.10
CA MET A 1 -21.31 10.77 -21.50
C MET A 1 -20.62 9.42 -21.32
N ARG A 2 -19.42 9.19 -21.90
CA ARG A 2 -18.62 8.01 -21.55
C ARG A 2 -18.19 8.18 -20.09
N GLN A 3 -18.58 7.27 -19.21
CA GLN A 3 -18.02 7.25 -17.86
C GLN A 3 -16.50 7.06 -17.96
N ILE A 4 -15.74 7.96 -17.35
CA ILE A 4 -14.29 7.80 -17.21
C ILE A 4 -14.09 6.67 -16.21
N GLY A 5 -13.53 5.56 -16.68
CA GLY A 5 -13.20 4.42 -15.82
C GLY A 5 -12.19 4.80 -14.75
N ARG A 6 -12.32 4.23 -13.55
CA ARG A 6 -11.39 4.46 -12.43
C ARG A 6 -10.58 3.20 -12.15
N GLN A 7 -9.31 3.39 -11.79
CA GLN A 7 -8.44 2.35 -11.27
C GLN A 7 -8.28 2.55 -9.76
N LEU A 8 -8.82 1.65 -8.96
CA LEU A 8 -8.74 1.73 -7.49
C LEU A 8 -7.89 0.59 -6.96
N VAL A 9 -6.95 0.92 -6.07
CA VAL A 9 -6.24 -0.09 -5.29
C VAL A 9 -7.23 -0.71 -4.32
N VAL A 10 -7.36 -2.03 -4.32
CA VAL A 10 -8.31 -2.74 -3.46
C VAL A 10 -7.55 -3.29 -2.27
N ASP A 11 -7.94 -2.83 -1.09
CA ASP A 11 -7.46 -3.32 0.19
C ASP A 11 -8.06 -4.71 0.49
N SER A 12 -7.39 -5.52 1.30
CA SER A 12 -7.75 -6.90 1.59
C SER A 12 -9.12 -7.04 2.24
N ASN A 13 -9.54 -6.06 3.06
CA ASN A 13 -10.89 -6.06 3.62
C ASN A 13 -11.99 -5.85 2.55
N ALA A 14 -11.70 -5.06 1.52
CA ALA A 14 -12.65 -4.73 0.47
C ALA A 14 -12.81 -5.85 -0.55
N LEU A 15 -11.86 -6.79 -0.63
CA LEU A 15 -11.91 -7.95 -1.53
C LEU A 15 -13.18 -8.81 -1.35
N ARG A 16 -13.73 -8.83 -0.14
CA ARG A 16 -14.94 -9.59 0.21
C ARG A 16 -16.18 -8.72 0.40
N SER A 17 -16.04 -7.41 0.22
CA SER A 17 -17.12 -6.45 0.44
C SER A 17 -18.00 -6.31 -0.79
N GLY A 18 -19.31 -6.12 -0.58
CA GLY A 18 -20.24 -5.74 -1.64
C GLY A 18 -19.85 -4.44 -2.36
N SER A 19 -19.09 -3.56 -1.70
CA SER A 19 -18.59 -2.31 -2.31
C SER A 19 -17.70 -2.56 -3.54
N LEU A 20 -16.93 -3.66 -3.56
CA LEU A 20 -16.12 -4.05 -4.71
C LEU A 20 -16.99 -4.51 -5.88
N ARG A 21 -18.00 -5.34 -5.60
CA ARG A 21 -18.96 -5.80 -6.61
C ARG A 21 -19.69 -4.61 -7.22
N ASP A 22 -20.20 -3.71 -6.37
CA ASP A 22 -20.87 -2.49 -6.80
C ASP A 22 -19.95 -1.61 -7.66
N PHE A 23 -18.70 -1.43 -7.26
CA PHE A 23 -17.74 -0.63 -8.02
C PHE A 23 -17.49 -1.21 -9.42
N LEU A 24 -17.27 -2.52 -9.53
CA LEU A 24 -16.97 -3.18 -10.80
C LEU A 24 -18.21 -3.27 -11.71
N ALA A 25 -19.37 -3.56 -11.15
CA ALA A 25 -20.64 -3.65 -11.88
C ALA A 25 -21.11 -2.30 -12.44
N ARG A 26 -20.78 -1.19 -11.78
CA ARG A 26 -21.15 0.17 -12.24
C ARG A 26 -20.60 0.50 -13.63
N SER A 27 -19.44 -0.04 -14.00
CA SER A 27 -18.82 0.26 -15.29
C SER A 27 -17.77 -0.76 -15.67
N ARG A 28 -17.80 -1.28 -16.90
CA ARG A 28 -16.71 -2.12 -17.45
C ARG A 28 -15.36 -1.40 -17.55
N ALA A 29 -15.35 -0.08 -17.44
CA ALA A 29 -14.12 0.72 -17.42
C ALA A 29 -13.52 0.85 -16.00
N ASN A 30 -14.25 0.46 -14.95
CA ASN A 30 -13.73 0.41 -13.59
C ASN A 30 -12.83 -0.81 -13.43
N VAL A 31 -11.72 -0.63 -12.72
CA VAL A 31 -10.67 -1.64 -12.60
C VAL A 31 -10.20 -1.73 -11.16
N ALA A 32 -10.20 -2.96 -10.64
CA ALA A 32 -9.58 -3.32 -9.37
C ALA A 32 -8.07 -3.49 -9.56
N VAL A 33 -7.27 -2.83 -8.72
CA VAL A 33 -5.81 -2.91 -8.74
C VAL A 33 -5.35 -3.68 -7.51
N LEU A 34 -4.69 -4.81 -7.72
CA LEU A 34 -4.23 -5.72 -6.67
C LEU A 34 -2.73 -5.58 -6.43
N THR A 35 -2.36 -5.38 -5.18
CA THR A 35 -0.98 -5.40 -4.71
C THR A 35 -0.57 -6.84 -4.37
N ASP A 36 0.74 -7.09 -4.26
CA ASP A 36 1.25 -8.32 -3.68
C ASP A 36 0.80 -8.52 -2.23
N TYR A 37 0.64 -7.44 -1.46
CA TYR A 37 0.11 -7.48 -0.10
C TYR A 37 -1.34 -7.96 -0.02
N ALA A 38 -2.20 -7.58 -0.98
CA ALA A 38 -3.57 -8.10 -1.06
C ALA A 38 -3.58 -9.63 -1.20
N ALA A 39 -2.66 -10.17 -2.00
CA ALA A 39 -2.49 -11.62 -2.12
C ALA A 39 -1.91 -12.24 -0.84
N MET A 40 -0.89 -11.63 -0.23
CA MET A 40 -0.30 -12.14 1.03
C MET A 40 -1.32 -12.23 2.16
N GLU A 41 -2.18 -11.21 2.30
CA GLU A 41 -3.23 -11.23 3.31
C GLU A 41 -4.31 -12.27 3.02
N ALA A 42 -4.64 -12.50 1.74
CA ALA A 42 -5.59 -13.53 1.36
C ALA A 42 -5.08 -14.94 1.68
N TYR A 43 -3.76 -15.16 1.76
CA TYR A 43 -3.17 -16.46 2.17
C TYR A 43 -3.06 -16.66 3.69
N LYS A 44 -3.51 -15.71 4.52
CA LYS A 44 -3.51 -15.88 5.98
C LYS A 44 -4.42 -17.04 6.40
N GLY A 45 -3.91 -17.90 7.28
CA GLY A 45 -4.62 -19.09 7.76
C GLY A 45 -4.52 -20.24 6.76
N ASP A 46 -5.66 -20.78 6.33
CA ASP A 46 -5.76 -21.74 5.24
C ASP A 46 -5.63 -21.00 3.90
N PRO A 47 -4.54 -21.22 3.13
CA PRO A 47 -4.28 -20.47 1.91
C PRO A 47 -5.34 -20.69 0.84
N LEU A 48 -5.87 -21.91 0.71
CA LEU A 48 -6.83 -22.26 -0.33
C LEU A 48 -8.19 -21.65 -0.03
N VAL A 49 -8.67 -21.77 1.21
CA VAL A 49 -9.92 -21.15 1.64
C VAL A 49 -9.80 -19.62 1.60
N GLY A 50 -8.70 -19.08 2.11
CA GLY A 50 -8.47 -17.65 2.20
C GLY A 50 -8.41 -16.97 0.84
N ILE A 51 -7.63 -17.50 -0.11
CA ILE A 51 -7.52 -16.93 -1.46
C ILE A 51 -8.83 -17.10 -2.23
N SER A 52 -9.48 -18.26 -2.15
CA SER A 52 -10.73 -18.50 -2.87
C SER A 52 -11.82 -17.53 -2.44
N ASN A 53 -11.98 -17.33 -1.13
CA ASN A 53 -13.00 -16.42 -0.61
C ASN A 53 -12.68 -14.95 -0.94
N SER A 54 -11.41 -14.57 -0.91
CA SER A 54 -11.00 -13.19 -1.21
C SER A 54 -11.11 -12.87 -2.71
N MET A 55 -11.07 -13.88 -3.57
CA MET A 55 -11.09 -13.71 -5.02
C MET A 55 -12.47 -13.95 -5.64
N GLU A 56 -13.49 -14.30 -4.84
CA GLU A 56 -14.84 -14.66 -5.31
C GLU A 56 -15.48 -13.55 -6.15
N ILE A 57 -15.53 -12.32 -5.64
CA ILE A 57 -16.10 -11.17 -6.35
C ILE A 57 -15.30 -10.86 -7.62
N LEU A 58 -13.97 -10.95 -7.55
CA LEU A 58 -13.11 -10.71 -8.70
C LEU A 58 -13.28 -11.79 -9.79
N GLY A 59 -13.70 -12.99 -9.39
CA GLY A 59 -14.14 -14.08 -10.28
C GLY A 59 -15.31 -13.71 -11.18
N GLU A 60 -16.17 -12.80 -10.74
CA GLU A 60 -17.29 -12.28 -11.54
C GLU A 60 -16.82 -11.25 -12.60
N PHE A 61 -15.65 -10.62 -12.40
CA PHE A 61 -15.14 -9.52 -13.24
C PHE A 61 -13.64 -9.66 -13.62
N PRO A 62 -13.18 -10.81 -14.13
CA PRO A 62 -11.75 -11.09 -14.29
C PRO A 62 -11.04 -10.15 -15.27
N ALA A 63 -11.76 -9.59 -16.25
CA ALA A 63 -11.21 -8.64 -17.22
C ALA A 63 -11.03 -7.20 -16.67
N GLN A 64 -11.53 -6.94 -15.46
CA GLN A 64 -11.46 -5.65 -14.78
C GLN A 64 -10.41 -5.64 -13.65
N VAL A 65 -9.39 -6.49 -13.76
CA VAL A 65 -8.34 -6.63 -12.73
C VAL A 65 -6.96 -6.31 -13.29
N LEU A 66 -6.21 -5.50 -12.56
CA LEU A 66 -4.78 -5.27 -12.77
C LEU A 66 -4.02 -5.80 -11.57
N VAL A 67 -3.04 -6.66 -11.85
CA VAL A 67 -2.10 -7.16 -10.84
C VAL A 67 -0.83 -6.32 -10.94
N LEU A 68 -0.35 -5.82 -9.80
CA LEU A 68 0.89 -5.07 -9.74
C LEU A 68 2.10 -6.00 -9.61
N LYS A 69 3.26 -5.52 -10.04
CA LYS A 69 4.55 -6.16 -9.74
C LYS A 69 4.75 -6.19 -8.23
N GLY A 70 5.51 -7.19 -7.77
CA GLY A 70 5.91 -7.27 -6.36
C GLY A 70 6.63 -6.00 -5.88
N THR A 71 6.43 -5.67 -4.62
CA THR A 71 6.87 -4.39 -4.02
C THR A 71 8.37 -4.18 -4.17
N THR A 72 9.19 -5.21 -4.01
CA THR A 72 10.65 -5.15 -4.26
C THR A 72 10.99 -4.64 -5.67
N ALA A 73 10.27 -5.11 -6.69
CA ALA A 73 10.47 -4.66 -8.07
C ALA A 73 9.96 -3.22 -8.28
N VAL A 74 8.84 -2.86 -7.64
CA VAL A 74 8.26 -1.52 -7.70
C VAL A 74 9.17 -0.47 -7.06
N CYS A 75 9.83 -0.80 -5.94
CA CYS A 75 10.83 0.05 -5.28
C CYS A 75 12.01 0.43 -6.22
N GLY A 76 12.33 -0.43 -7.19
CA GLY A 76 13.39 -0.21 -8.17
C GLY A 76 12.98 0.57 -9.42
N LEU A 77 11.71 0.96 -9.58
CA LEU A 77 11.24 1.68 -10.76
C LEU A 77 11.66 3.16 -10.74
N SER A 78 11.95 3.71 -11.92
CA SER A 78 12.22 5.15 -12.06
C SER A 78 10.97 6.01 -11.80
N GLY A 79 11.19 7.19 -11.24
CA GLY A 79 10.14 8.18 -10.92
C GLY A 79 9.69 9.03 -12.11
N ARG A 80 10.09 8.69 -13.34
CA ARG A 80 9.65 9.38 -14.56
C ARG A 80 8.12 9.44 -14.64
N ALA A 81 7.54 10.63 -14.75
CA ALA A 81 6.07 10.80 -14.77
C ALA A 81 5.41 10.03 -15.93
N ALA A 82 6.01 10.08 -17.12
CA ALA A 82 5.49 9.38 -18.31
C ALA A 82 5.41 7.87 -18.07
N GLY A 83 4.21 7.30 -18.12
CA GLY A 83 3.97 5.86 -17.98
C GLY A 83 4.25 5.28 -16.60
N LEU A 84 4.27 6.10 -15.54
CA LEU A 84 4.55 5.69 -14.16
C LEU A 84 3.64 4.54 -13.70
N ARG A 85 2.32 4.73 -13.77
CA ARG A 85 1.31 3.69 -13.45
C ARG A 85 1.54 2.41 -14.25
N ARG A 86 1.73 2.52 -15.57
CA ARG A 86 1.92 1.38 -16.47
C ARG A 86 3.13 0.52 -16.08
N ARG A 87 4.23 1.12 -15.59
CA ARG A 87 5.41 0.36 -15.18
C ARG A 87 5.20 -0.46 -13.91
N MET A 88 4.25 -0.09 -13.06
CA MET A 88 3.91 -0.83 -11.83
C MET A 88 3.07 -2.08 -12.12
N ILE A 89 2.37 -2.12 -13.26
CA ILE A 89 1.50 -3.22 -13.64
C ILE A 89 2.34 -4.42 -14.10
N ASP A 90 2.02 -5.61 -13.58
CA ASP A 90 2.47 -6.87 -14.12
C ASP A 90 1.50 -7.29 -15.24
N GLY A 91 1.92 -7.04 -16.49
CA GLY A 91 1.09 -7.34 -17.66
C GLY A 91 0.79 -8.82 -17.83
N LYS A 92 1.71 -9.71 -17.42
CA LYS A 92 1.54 -11.16 -17.54
C LYS A 92 0.49 -11.63 -16.54
N GLN A 93 0.64 -11.24 -15.27
CA GLN A 93 -0.33 -11.61 -14.24
C GLN A 93 -1.71 -10.97 -14.46
N SER A 94 -1.76 -9.72 -14.92
CA SER A 94 -3.03 -9.06 -15.23
C SER A 94 -3.78 -9.76 -16.36
N THR A 95 -3.08 -10.16 -17.43
CA THR A 95 -3.70 -10.87 -18.56
C THR A 95 -4.08 -12.30 -18.18
N GLY A 96 -3.25 -12.97 -17.38
CA GLY A 96 -3.48 -14.34 -16.90
C GLY A 96 -4.43 -14.44 -15.71
N PHE A 97 -4.97 -13.33 -15.18
CA PHE A 97 -5.71 -13.33 -13.92
C PHE A 97 -6.97 -14.22 -13.98
N GLY A 98 -7.70 -14.20 -15.09
CA GLY A 98 -8.87 -15.06 -15.27
C GLY A 98 -8.55 -16.55 -15.30
N GLU A 99 -7.35 -16.94 -15.74
CA GLU A 99 -6.87 -18.33 -15.68
C GLU A 99 -6.50 -18.71 -14.25
N PHE A 100 -5.76 -17.84 -13.57
CA PHE A 100 -5.43 -18.01 -12.16
C PHE A 100 -6.67 -18.22 -11.27
N LEU A 101 -7.75 -17.46 -11.48
CA LEU A 101 -9.01 -17.64 -10.76
C LEU A 101 -9.64 -19.02 -11.00
N ARG A 102 -9.63 -19.50 -12.25
CA ARG A 102 -10.14 -20.85 -12.57
C ARG A 102 -9.34 -21.92 -11.85
N ASP A 103 -8.03 -21.77 -11.79
CA ASP A 103 -7.14 -22.71 -11.11
C ASP A 103 -7.39 -22.73 -9.59
N ILE A 104 -7.60 -21.56 -8.97
CA ILE A 104 -8.00 -21.46 -7.56
C ILE A 104 -9.32 -22.18 -7.31
N PHE A 105 -10.35 -21.93 -8.12
CA PHE A 105 -11.66 -22.53 -7.88
C PHE A 105 -11.66 -24.05 -8.11
N LYS A 106 -10.90 -24.55 -9.10
CA LYS A 106 -10.67 -26.00 -9.26
C LYS A 106 -9.94 -26.61 -8.07
N ALA A 107 -8.94 -25.92 -7.53
CA ALA A 107 -8.23 -26.37 -6.33
C ALA A 107 -9.19 -26.46 -5.14
N ARG A 108 -10.09 -25.47 -4.98
CA ARG A 108 -11.13 -25.45 -3.93
C ARG A 108 -12.09 -26.64 -4.06
N GLU A 109 -12.37 -27.06 -5.29
CA GLU A 109 -13.18 -28.25 -5.61
C GLU A 109 -12.41 -29.58 -5.43
N GLY A 110 -11.13 -29.54 -5.05
CA GLY A 110 -10.31 -30.71 -4.72
C GLY A 110 -9.33 -31.16 -5.80
N ASP A 111 -9.14 -30.38 -6.88
CA ASP A 111 -8.16 -30.71 -7.92
C ASP A 111 -6.72 -30.52 -7.41
N GLN A 112 -6.10 -31.64 -7.03
CA GLN A 112 -4.77 -31.71 -6.45
C GLN A 112 -3.65 -31.12 -7.33
N ARG A 113 -3.87 -30.97 -8.65
CA ARG A 113 -2.89 -30.37 -9.56
C ARG A 113 -2.58 -28.92 -9.20
N TYR A 114 -3.56 -28.21 -8.64
CA TYR A 114 -3.46 -26.78 -8.34
C TYR A 114 -3.23 -26.50 -6.85
N VAL A 115 -3.61 -27.43 -5.97
CA VAL A 115 -3.46 -27.31 -4.50
C VAL A 115 -2.01 -27.03 -4.11
N LYS A 116 -1.06 -27.84 -4.59
CA LYS A 116 0.37 -27.68 -4.24
C LYS A 116 0.94 -26.33 -4.60
N SER A 117 0.49 -25.73 -5.71
CA SER A 117 0.95 -24.41 -6.12
C SER A 117 0.43 -23.31 -5.18
N ILE A 118 -0.82 -23.43 -4.73
CA ILE A 118 -1.45 -22.48 -3.79
C ILE A 118 -0.82 -22.60 -2.40
N GLU A 119 -0.53 -23.81 -1.94
CA GLU A 119 0.16 -24.04 -0.67
C GLU A 119 1.53 -23.37 -0.64
N ARG A 120 2.34 -23.56 -1.69
CA ARG A 120 3.65 -22.90 -1.82
C ARG A 120 3.54 -21.38 -1.79
N LEU A 121 2.57 -20.80 -2.52
CA LEU A 121 2.33 -19.35 -2.48
C LEU A 121 1.94 -18.87 -1.07
N GLY A 122 1.19 -19.69 -0.34
CA GLY A 122 0.85 -19.42 1.07
C GLY A 122 2.06 -19.50 2.00
N GLU A 123 2.98 -20.43 1.79
CA GLU A 123 4.24 -20.51 2.54
C GLU A 123 5.12 -19.28 2.31
N ASP A 124 5.30 -18.88 1.04
CA ASP A 124 6.07 -17.69 0.67
C ASP A 124 5.46 -16.42 1.30
N ALA A 125 4.13 -16.27 1.25
CA ALA A 125 3.42 -15.16 1.86
C ALA A 125 3.59 -15.13 3.39
N ARG A 126 3.56 -16.29 4.06
CA ARG A 126 3.79 -16.36 5.52
C ARG A 126 5.21 -15.94 5.89
N ALA A 127 6.21 -16.38 5.13
CA ALA A 127 7.60 -15.99 5.38
C ALA A 127 7.80 -14.46 5.27
N GLN A 128 7.23 -13.85 4.23
CA GLN A 128 7.29 -12.39 4.04
C GLN A 128 6.54 -11.63 5.14
N MET A 129 5.38 -12.12 5.57
CA MET A 129 4.61 -11.50 6.66
C MET A 129 5.30 -11.60 8.02
N GLU A 130 6.10 -12.64 8.27
CA GLU A 130 6.89 -12.75 9.49
C GLU A 130 8.10 -11.81 9.48
N GLU A 131 8.77 -11.64 8.33
CA GLU A 131 9.83 -10.63 8.17
C GLU A 131 9.31 -9.23 8.50
N LEU A 132 8.12 -8.87 7.98
CA LEU A 132 7.46 -7.61 8.32
C LEU A 132 7.12 -7.50 9.81
N ARG A 133 6.73 -8.59 10.47
CA ARG A 133 6.45 -8.60 11.91
C ARG A 133 7.71 -8.30 12.72
N LEU A 134 8.87 -8.84 12.31
CA LEU A 134 10.16 -8.56 12.94
C LEU A 134 10.53 -7.09 12.77
N ILE A 135 10.34 -6.51 11.58
CA ILE A 135 10.56 -5.07 11.35
C ILE A 135 9.64 -4.22 12.24
N ALA A 136 8.36 -4.59 12.35
CA ALA A 136 7.37 -3.88 13.17
C ALA A 136 7.77 -3.80 14.65
N SER A 137 8.44 -4.83 15.17
CA SER A 137 8.87 -4.89 16.58
C SER A 137 9.89 -3.79 16.96
N GLY A 138 10.70 -3.33 16.01
CA GLY A 138 11.68 -2.25 16.21
C GLY A 138 11.18 -0.85 15.85
N LEU A 139 9.96 -0.74 15.32
CA LEU A 139 9.47 0.53 14.76
C LEU A 139 9.04 1.54 15.83
N GLY A 140 8.59 1.06 17.00
CA GLY A 140 8.15 1.94 18.09
C GLY A 140 9.23 2.93 18.54
N ALA A 141 10.44 2.44 18.78
CA ALA A 141 11.57 3.27 19.19
C ALA A 141 11.94 4.32 18.13
N LYS A 142 11.88 3.97 16.84
CA LYS A 142 12.15 4.90 15.73
C LYS A 142 11.10 6.00 15.63
N VAL A 143 9.84 5.68 15.92
CA VAL A 143 8.77 6.67 15.94
C VAL A 143 8.92 7.60 17.15
N ASP A 144 9.26 7.08 18.33
CA ASP A 144 9.53 7.91 19.50
C ASP A 144 10.71 8.86 19.26
N GLU A 145 11.77 8.39 18.60
CA GLU A 145 12.89 9.21 18.18
C GLU A 145 12.48 10.30 17.18
N LEU A 146 11.69 9.95 16.16
CA LEU A 146 11.14 10.93 15.21
C LEU A 146 10.34 12.03 15.93
N MET A 147 9.55 11.65 16.93
CA MET A 147 8.73 12.61 17.67
C MET A 147 9.55 13.56 18.54
N LYS A 148 10.80 13.23 18.89
CA LYS A 148 11.73 14.15 19.59
C LYS A 148 12.08 15.38 18.75
N ALA A 149 11.97 15.31 17.42
CA ALA A 149 12.20 16.45 16.54
C ALA A 149 11.08 17.52 16.58
N TYR A 150 9.93 17.18 17.16
CA TYR A 150 8.78 18.06 17.32
C TYR A 150 8.68 18.58 18.76
N SER A 151 8.44 19.88 18.92
CA SER A 151 8.18 20.49 20.23
C SER A 151 6.83 20.04 20.80
N ASP A 152 6.60 20.25 22.09
CA ASP A 152 5.34 19.84 22.72
C ASP A 152 4.11 20.56 22.13
N GLU A 153 4.26 21.82 21.71
CA GLU A 153 3.20 22.55 21.01
C GLU A 153 2.97 21.99 19.60
N GLU A 154 4.04 21.69 18.85
CA GLU A 154 3.93 21.04 17.54
C GLU A 154 3.26 19.65 17.68
N ARG A 155 3.61 18.88 18.71
CA ARG A 155 2.95 17.61 19.04
C ARG A 155 1.48 17.81 19.42
N ARG A 156 1.13 18.91 20.06
CA ARG A 156 -0.26 19.26 20.38
C ARG A 156 -1.05 19.59 19.12
N VAL A 157 -0.47 20.36 18.20
CA VAL A 157 -1.05 20.66 16.88
C VAL A 157 -1.31 19.36 16.11
N LEU A 158 -0.35 18.44 16.09
CA LEU A 158 -0.50 17.12 15.46
C LEU A 158 -1.59 16.26 16.12
N ARG A 159 -1.68 16.30 17.46
CA ARG A 159 -2.73 15.59 18.23
C ARG A 159 -4.13 16.09 17.93
N LEU A 160 -4.29 17.39 17.75
CA LEU A 160 -5.59 18.04 17.54
C LEU A 160 -5.98 18.15 16.06
N ASP A 161 -5.17 17.59 15.15
CA ASP A 161 -5.30 17.75 13.69
C ASP A 161 -5.47 19.23 13.27
N ALA A 162 -4.79 20.13 14.00
CA ALA A 162 -4.84 21.56 13.74
C ALA A 162 -3.95 21.92 12.52
N PRO A 163 -4.21 23.07 11.86
CA PRO A 163 -3.41 23.49 10.70
C PRO A 163 -1.91 23.56 11.02
N LEU A 164 -1.11 22.88 10.20
CA LEU A 164 0.35 22.85 10.35
C LEU A 164 0.95 24.21 10.01
N THR A 165 1.86 24.70 10.84
CA THR A 165 2.63 25.91 10.52
C THR A 165 3.63 25.65 9.39
N GLN A 166 4.10 26.73 8.73
CA GLN A 166 5.11 26.61 7.68
C GLN A 166 6.40 25.94 8.19
N ALA A 167 6.79 26.19 9.44
CA ALA A 167 7.95 25.55 10.06
C ALA A 167 7.75 24.03 10.22
N MET A 168 6.55 23.60 10.64
CA MET A 168 6.20 22.18 10.74
C MET A 168 6.19 21.51 9.36
N LEU A 169 5.67 22.18 8.33
CA LEU A 169 5.69 21.68 6.95
C LEU A 169 7.13 21.50 6.43
N SER A 170 8.03 22.43 6.72
CA SER A 170 9.45 22.32 6.35
C SER A 170 10.14 21.16 7.09
N LYS A 171 9.92 21.00 8.41
CA LYS A 171 10.42 19.86 9.19
C LYS A 171 9.89 18.53 8.65
N PHE A 172 8.60 18.48 8.38
CA PHE A 172 7.92 17.32 7.79
C PHE A 172 8.57 16.94 6.45
N ALA A 173 8.75 17.90 5.54
CA ALA A 173 9.34 17.64 4.23
C ALA A 173 10.80 17.16 4.35
N ALA A 174 11.58 17.76 5.25
CA ALA A 174 12.95 17.30 5.53
C ALA A 174 12.98 15.87 6.08
N SER A 175 12.08 15.55 7.02
CA SER A 175 11.97 14.22 7.61
C SER A 175 11.58 13.16 6.58
N VAL A 176 10.56 13.42 5.75
CA VAL A 176 10.15 12.51 4.68
C VAL A 176 11.31 12.23 3.71
N ARG A 177 12.09 13.25 3.33
CA ARG A 177 13.27 13.07 2.47
C ARG A 177 14.35 12.22 3.15
N HIS A 178 14.61 12.46 4.44
CA HIS A 178 15.56 11.67 5.21
C HIS A 178 15.12 10.20 5.30
N THR A 179 13.86 9.93 5.67
CA THR A 179 13.30 8.58 5.73
C THR A 179 13.34 7.89 4.37
N ALA A 180 13.01 8.59 3.29
CA ALA A 180 13.15 8.06 1.94
C ALA A 180 14.60 7.69 1.65
N GLY A 181 15.57 8.52 2.03
CA GLY A 181 16.99 8.22 1.87
C GLY A 181 17.43 6.96 2.63
N VAL A 182 17.01 6.81 3.88
CA VAL A 182 17.23 5.58 4.66
C VAL A 182 16.62 4.36 3.97
N PHE A 183 15.43 4.50 3.36
CA PHE A 183 14.85 3.41 2.58
C PHE A 183 15.71 3.05 1.37
N TYR A 184 16.26 4.02 0.63
CA TYR A 184 17.18 3.73 -0.47
C TYR A 184 18.45 3.01 -0.03
N GLU A 185 19.04 3.42 1.11
CA GLU A 185 20.29 2.85 1.63
C GLU A 185 20.11 1.43 2.18
N THR A 186 18.98 1.17 2.83
CA THR A 186 18.72 -0.11 3.50
C THR A 186 17.95 -1.12 2.64
N HIS A 187 17.40 -0.71 1.50
CA HIS A 187 16.64 -1.62 0.64
C HIS A 187 17.53 -2.76 0.10
N PRO A 188 17.11 -4.04 0.18
CA PRO A 188 17.94 -5.18 -0.23
C PRO A 188 18.44 -5.10 -1.68
N SER A 189 17.62 -4.57 -2.58
CA SER A 189 17.98 -4.44 -4.00
C SER A 189 18.83 -3.22 -4.32
N ARG A 190 19.13 -2.36 -3.34
CA ARG A 190 19.89 -1.09 -3.49
C ARG A 190 19.50 -0.30 -4.75
N PRO A 191 18.24 0.16 -4.84
CA PRO A 191 17.75 0.85 -6.03
C PRO A 191 18.56 2.11 -6.30
N LYS A 192 18.74 2.44 -7.59
CA LYS A 192 19.46 3.64 -8.00
C LYS A 192 18.76 4.89 -7.46
N TRP A 193 19.54 5.81 -6.92
CA TRP A 193 19.05 7.12 -6.52
C TRP A 193 18.43 7.87 -7.72
N PRO A 194 17.20 8.38 -7.58
CA PRO A 194 16.53 9.12 -8.64
C PRO A 194 17.09 10.55 -8.74
N SER A 195 16.76 11.24 -9.82
CA SER A 195 16.98 12.68 -9.89
C SER A 195 16.02 13.41 -8.93
N ILE A 196 16.36 14.65 -8.58
CA ILE A 196 15.51 15.52 -7.74
C ILE A 196 14.08 15.62 -8.31
N GLU A 197 13.96 15.67 -9.64
CA GLU A 197 12.68 15.80 -10.34
C GLU A 197 11.82 14.53 -10.28
N GLU A 198 12.46 13.37 -10.22
CA GLU A 198 11.79 12.07 -10.16
C GLU A 198 11.50 11.63 -8.72
N PHE A 199 12.21 12.19 -7.73
CA PHE A 199 12.20 11.69 -6.36
C PHE A 199 10.79 11.59 -5.76
N ALA A 200 9.95 12.62 -5.92
CA ALA A 200 8.57 12.62 -5.40
C ALA A 200 7.65 11.56 -6.05
N ASN A 201 8.06 11.01 -7.20
CA ASN A 201 7.33 10.00 -7.97
C ASN A 201 7.88 8.59 -7.79
N THR A 202 8.88 8.38 -6.94
CA THR A 202 9.35 7.02 -6.64
C THR A 202 8.50 6.39 -5.54
N PHE A 203 8.41 5.06 -5.56
CA PHE A 203 7.66 4.32 -4.55
C PHE A 203 8.23 4.56 -3.14
N LEU A 204 9.55 4.50 -2.98
CA LEU A 204 10.20 4.69 -1.68
C LEU A 204 9.95 6.08 -1.08
N PHE A 205 9.91 7.14 -1.89
CA PHE A 205 9.54 8.46 -1.40
C PHE A 205 8.10 8.51 -0.89
N ARG A 206 7.16 7.97 -1.68
CA ARG A 206 5.74 7.96 -1.29
C ARG A 206 5.45 7.02 -0.12
N ALA A 207 6.20 5.93 -0.01
CA ALA A 207 6.20 5.05 1.15
C ALA A 207 6.68 5.80 2.39
N ALA A 208 7.82 6.51 2.30
CA ALA A 208 8.32 7.31 3.41
C ALA A 208 7.32 8.39 3.84
N LEU A 209 6.64 9.03 2.89
CA LEU A 209 5.56 9.97 3.17
C LEU A 209 4.41 9.32 3.95
N CYS A 210 3.89 8.18 3.47
CA CYS A 210 2.80 7.48 4.13
C CYS A 210 3.22 6.93 5.50
N SER A 211 4.43 6.38 5.64
CA SER A 211 5.01 5.96 6.92
C SER A 211 5.12 7.13 7.91
N HIS A 212 5.58 8.30 7.45
CA HIS A 212 5.70 9.48 8.29
C HIS A 212 4.33 9.98 8.75
N LEU A 213 3.34 10.02 7.87
CA LEU A 213 1.96 10.38 8.23
C LEU A 213 1.35 9.39 9.24
N MET A 214 1.62 8.09 9.08
CA MET A 214 1.23 7.07 10.06
C MET A 214 1.92 7.28 11.41
N ALA A 215 3.22 7.59 11.41
CA ALA A 215 3.97 7.86 12.63
C ALA A 215 3.41 9.07 13.40
N LEU A 216 3.08 10.16 12.69
CA LEU A 216 2.42 11.33 13.29
C LEU A 216 1.05 10.97 13.86
N ARG A 217 0.28 10.12 13.18
CA ARG A 217 -0.99 9.62 13.69
C ARG A 217 -0.80 8.81 14.97
N TRP A 218 0.18 7.90 15.01
CA TRP A 218 0.48 7.13 16.22
C TRP A 218 0.84 8.04 17.39
N ALA A 219 1.69 9.04 17.14
CA ALA A 219 2.03 10.03 18.15
C ALA A 219 0.80 10.84 18.62
N ALA A 220 -0.14 11.11 17.71
CA ALA A 220 -1.38 11.81 18.04
C ALA A 220 -2.29 11.02 19.00
N VAL A 221 -2.25 9.69 18.95
CA VAL A 221 -3.16 8.81 19.73
C VAL A 221 -2.49 8.13 20.92
N GLY A 222 -1.33 8.62 21.38
CA GLY A 222 -0.64 8.11 22.59
C GLY A 222 0.60 7.25 22.34
N GLY A 223 1.10 7.20 21.10
CA GLY A 223 2.37 6.56 20.73
C GLY A 223 2.24 5.12 20.22
N VAL A 224 3.34 4.58 19.70
CA VAL A 224 3.42 3.22 19.12
C VAL A 224 3.76 2.17 20.18
N ALA A 225 4.51 2.55 21.21
CA ALA A 225 5.03 1.62 22.23
C ALA A 225 3.95 0.83 22.97
N GLN A 226 2.72 1.35 23.05
CA GLN A 226 1.58 0.67 23.68
C GLN A 226 0.77 -0.20 22.69
N LYS A 227 1.06 -0.15 21.39
CA LYS A 227 0.37 -0.98 20.40
C LYS A 227 0.94 -2.40 20.38
N ARG A 228 0.05 -3.39 20.27
CA ARG A 228 0.43 -4.78 20.03
C ARG A 228 1.20 -4.90 18.70
N PRO A 229 2.27 -5.71 18.62
CA PRO A 229 3.05 -5.90 17.39
C PRO A 229 2.21 -6.25 16.16
N ASP A 230 1.16 -7.07 16.32
CA ASP A 230 0.25 -7.42 15.23
C ASP A 230 -0.49 -6.22 14.63
N ARG A 231 -0.85 -5.24 15.47
CA ARG A 231 -1.50 -4.00 15.02
C ARG A 231 -0.51 -3.10 14.28
N VAL A 232 0.73 -3.01 14.76
CA VAL A 232 1.79 -2.24 14.08
C VAL A 232 2.09 -2.85 12.71
N ARG A 233 2.17 -4.18 12.62
CA ARG A 233 2.32 -4.87 11.34
C ARG A 233 1.14 -4.57 10.39
N ASN A 234 -0.10 -4.63 10.87
CA ASN A 234 -1.26 -4.30 10.02
C ASN A 234 -1.20 -2.84 9.53
N ASP A 235 -0.90 -1.89 10.42
CA ASP A 235 -0.73 -0.49 10.04
C ASP A 235 0.41 -0.31 9.00
N MET A 236 1.47 -1.14 9.02
CA MET A 236 2.51 -1.13 7.98
C MET A 236 1.99 -1.64 6.63
N VAL A 237 1.13 -2.67 6.62
CA VAL A 237 0.45 -3.14 5.41
C VAL A 237 -0.46 -2.03 4.86
N ASP A 238 -1.19 -1.34 5.74
CA ASP A 238 -2.03 -0.19 5.37
C ASP A 238 -1.21 0.95 4.75
N VAL A 239 -0.01 1.23 5.27
CA VAL A 239 0.92 2.18 4.66
C VAL A 239 1.27 1.78 3.23
N VAL A 240 1.49 0.49 2.95
CA VAL A 240 1.79 0.00 1.60
C VAL A 240 0.60 0.19 0.67
N PHE A 241 -0.62 -0.16 1.11
CA PHE A 241 -1.84 0.10 0.34
C PHE A 241 -2.05 1.59 0.04
N ALA A 242 -1.92 2.45 1.06
CA ALA A 242 -2.01 3.89 0.90
C ALA A 242 -0.98 4.41 -0.11
N THR A 243 0.25 3.89 -0.04
CA THR A 243 1.35 4.25 -0.95
C THR A 243 1.00 3.92 -2.38
N TYR A 244 0.58 2.68 -2.67
CA TYR A 244 0.14 2.28 -4.00
C TYR A 244 -1.01 3.15 -4.50
N ALA A 245 -2.01 3.40 -3.65
CA ALA A 245 -3.17 4.19 -4.00
C ALA A 245 -2.83 5.65 -4.36
N THR A 246 -1.67 6.18 -3.95
CA THR A 246 -1.21 7.51 -4.43
C THR A 246 -0.87 7.53 -5.92
N PHE A 247 -0.57 6.37 -6.52
CA PHE A 247 -0.25 6.26 -7.94
C PHE A 247 -1.50 6.09 -8.79
N PHE A 248 -2.60 5.57 -8.25
CA PHE A 248 -3.85 5.29 -8.95
C PHE A 248 -4.94 6.34 -8.66
N ASP A 249 -6.20 6.06 -9.02
CA ASP A 249 -7.31 7.03 -8.88
C ASP A 249 -7.95 7.00 -7.48
N GLY A 250 -7.45 6.16 -6.59
CA GLY A 250 -7.86 6.05 -5.21
C GLY A 250 -7.63 4.66 -4.61
N ILE A 251 -8.21 4.48 -3.44
CA ILE A 251 -8.28 3.21 -2.71
C ILE A 251 -9.74 2.83 -2.48
N LEU A 252 -10.03 1.54 -2.57
CA LEU A 252 -11.28 0.94 -2.11
C LEU A 252 -10.97 0.17 -0.82
N THR A 253 -11.48 0.66 0.30
CA THR A 253 -11.29 0.10 1.63
C THR A 253 -12.51 0.46 2.49
N GLU A 254 -12.83 -0.39 3.46
CA GLU A 254 -13.79 -0.07 4.52
C GLU A 254 -13.10 0.50 5.77
N ASP A 255 -11.76 0.52 5.77
CA ASP A 255 -10.97 1.09 6.85
C ASP A 255 -10.90 2.62 6.73
N LYS A 256 -11.48 3.29 7.72
CA LYS A 256 -11.49 4.76 7.83
C LYS A 256 -10.09 5.33 8.00
N MET A 257 -9.23 4.68 8.79
CA MET A 257 -7.86 5.12 9.01
C MET A 257 -7.06 5.09 7.70
N LEU A 258 -7.17 4.00 6.93
CA LEU A 258 -6.50 3.87 5.65
C LEU A 258 -6.98 4.92 4.64
N SER A 259 -8.30 5.15 4.58
CA SER A 259 -8.90 6.21 3.76
C SER A 259 -8.36 7.60 4.12
N GLU A 260 -8.26 7.91 5.42
CA GLU A 260 -7.71 9.18 5.91
C GLU A 260 -6.22 9.34 5.59
N LEU A 261 -5.44 8.27 5.76
CA LEU A 261 -4.01 8.25 5.46
C LEU A 261 -3.76 8.55 3.98
N HIS A 262 -4.49 7.89 3.08
CA HIS A 262 -4.41 8.12 1.64
C HIS A 262 -4.79 9.55 1.27
N ALA A 263 -5.89 10.07 1.81
CA ALA A 263 -6.33 11.43 1.56
C ALA A 263 -5.28 12.48 1.99
N LYS A 264 -4.69 12.32 3.19
CA LYS A 264 -3.63 13.19 3.69
C LYS A 264 -2.38 13.12 2.80
N ALA A 265 -1.98 11.92 2.37
CA ALA A 265 -0.85 11.74 1.46
C ALA A 265 -1.05 12.49 0.12
N LEU A 266 -2.25 12.43 -0.47
CA LEU A 266 -2.56 13.15 -1.71
C LEU A 266 -2.50 14.67 -1.55
N VAL A 267 -2.95 15.22 -0.42
CA VAL A 267 -2.85 16.66 -0.13
C VAL A 267 -1.39 17.09 -0.12
N VAL A 268 -0.53 16.34 0.59
CA VAL A 268 0.90 16.65 0.70
C VAL A 268 1.60 16.51 -0.65
N LEU A 269 1.36 15.45 -1.41
CA LEU A 269 1.96 15.25 -2.74
C LEU A 269 1.60 16.39 -3.71
N ARG A 270 0.35 16.88 -3.66
CA ARG A 270 -0.09 18.03 -4.45
C ARG A 270 0.62 19.32 -4.02
N ALA A 271 0.86 19.50 -2.72
CA ALA A 271 1.60 20.66 -2.22
C ALA A 271 3.07 20.63 -2.70
N ILE A 272 3.73 19.47 -2.64
CA ILE A 272 5.10 19.27 -3.12
C ILE A 272 5.20 19.52 -4.62
N ALA A 273 4.26 19.00 -5.41
CA ALA A 273 4.25 19.18 -6.87
C ALA A 273 4.02 20.65 -7.31
N ARG A 274 3.50 21.51 -6.42
CA ARG A 274 3.20 22.92 -6.71
C ARG A 274 4.30 23.89 -6.25
N GLN A 275 5.33 23.43 -5.55
CA GLN A 275 6.44 24.31 -5.18
C GLN A 275 7.24 24.69 -6.45
N PRO A 276 7.54 25.98 -6.67
CA PRO A 276 8.40 26.38 -7.78
C PRO A 276 9.77 25.70 -7.61
N ARG A 277 10.24 25.08 -8.69
CA ARG A 277 11.55 24.41 -8.74
C ARG A 277 12.68 25.43 -8.61
#